data_AF-A0A2N7XBU5-F1
#
_entry.id   AF-A0A2N7XBU5-F1
#
_cell.length_a   1.000
_cell.length_b   1.000
_cell.length_c   1.000
_cell.angle_alpha   90.00
_cell.angle_beta   90.00
_cell.angle_gamma   90.00
#
_symmetry.space_group_name_H-M   'P 1'
#
loop_
_entity.id
_entity.type
_entity.pdbx_description
1 polymer ?
#
loop_
_entity_poly.entity_id
_entity_poly.type
_entity_poly.pdbx_seq_one_letter_code
_entity_poly.pdbx_strand_id
1 'polypeptide(L)'
;VIPNQAFYLRDAADPTLQELKIMALHLRHGNMDVLGFRIGNLAYLTDTNFIPPETLEKMKDLEVLILDCLRPQPHSTHFTLTESLD
;
A
#
# COMPACT_ATOMS: atom_id res chain seq x y z
N VAL A 1 15.36 -5.00 -3.96
CA VAL A 1 13.96 -5.35 -3.61
C VAL A 1 13.82 -5.10 -2.11
N ILE A 2 12.90 -4.24 -1.69
CA ILE A 2 12.66 -4.05 -0.25
C ILE A 2 12.12 -5.38 0.28
N PRO A 3 12.79 -6.01 1.27
CA PRO A 3 12.30 -7.26 1.80
C PRO A 3 10.87 -7.08 2.30
N ASN A 4 10.06 -8.13 2.19
CA ASN A 4 8.66 -8.14 2.62
C ASN A 4 8.57 -8.20 4.17
N GLN A 5 9.22 -7.24 4.83
CA GLN A 5 9.49 -7.19 6.26
C GLN A 5 9.23 -5.77 6.77
N ALA A 6 8.84 -5.69 8.04
CA ALA A 6 8.68 -4.42 8.71
C ALA A 6 10.03 -3.72 8.94
N PHE A 7 10.04 -2.39 8.85
CA PHE A 7 11.18 -1.53 9.07
C PHE A 7 10.77 -0.28 9.84
N TYR A 8 11.76 0.49 10.25
CA TYR A 8 11.62 1.76 10.97
C TYR A 8 12.37 2.85 10.20
N LEU A 9 11.88 4.08 10.27
CA LEU A 9 12.59 5.23 9.70
C LEU A 9 13.86 5.51 10.51
N ARG A 10 14.89 6.00 9.82
CA ARG A 10 16.13 6.48 10.43
C ARG A 10 16.27 7.97 10.18
N ASP A 11 16.91 8.67 11.10
CA ASP A 11 17.28 10.08 10.95
C ASP A 11 16.08 11.02 10.73
N ALA A 12 14.88 10.62 11.18
CA ALA A 12 13.72 11.49 11.17
C ALA A 12 13.89 12.59 12.23
N ALA A 13 13.64 13.84 11.84
CA ALA A 13 13.76 15.00 12.74
C ALA A 13 12.85 14.90 13.98
N ASP A 14 11.68 14.29 13.81
CA ASP A 14 10.80 13.89 14.91
C ASP A 14 11.14 12.45 15.36
N PRO A 15 11.60 12.26 16.61
CA PRO A 15 11.93 10.93 17.13
C PRO A 15 10.76 9.95 17.12
N THR A 16 9.52 10.43 17.26
CA THR A 16 8.33 9.56 17.30
C THR A 16 8.12 8.81 15.99
N LEU A 17 8.55 9.38 14.86
CA LEU A 17 8.49 8.73 13.55
C LEU A 17 9.46 7.55 13.42
N GLN A 18 10.53 7.54 14.21
CA GLN A 18 11.52 6.45 14.23
C GLN A 18 10.99 5.22 15.00
N GLU A 19 9.98 5.42 15.85
CA GLU A 19 9.33 4.34 16.61
C GLU A 19 8.20 3.67 15.81
N LEU A 20 7.78 4.27 14.69
CA LEU A 20 6.72 3.73 13.84
C LEU A 20 7.21 2.49 13.08
N LYS A 21 6.56 1.36 13.37
CA LYS A 21 6.74 0.12 12.62
C LYS A 21 5.98 0.23 11.29
N ILE A 22 6.73 0.25 10.18
CA ILE A 22 6.20 0.34 8.82
C ILE A 22 6.37 -1.01 8.12
N MET A 23 5.32 -1.53 7.52
CA MET A 23 5.38 -2.75 6.70
C MET A 23 5.23 -2.39 5.22
N ALA A 24 6.20 -2.80 4.40
CA ALA A 24 6.08 -2.72 2.95
C ALA A 24 5.04 -3.73 2.44
N LEU A 25 4.12 -3.26 1.60
CA LEU A 25 3.10 -4.05 0.92
C LEU A 25 3.46 -4.11 -0.56
N HIS A 26 3.66 -5.30 -1.10
CA HIS A 26 4.02 -5.45 -2.52
C HIS A 26 2.76 -5.41 -3.37
N LEU A 27 2.78 -4.57 -4.41
CA LEU A 27 1.66 -4.27 -5.29
C LEU A 27 2.13 -4.26 -6.76
N ARG A 28 1.19 -4.14 -7.69
CA ARG A 28 1.51 -3.97 -9.12
C ARG A 28 0.93 -2.67 -9.66
N HIS A 29 1.72 -2.01 -10.50
CA HIS A 29 1.34 -0.86 -11.32
C HIS A 29 1.51 -1.26 -12.80
N GLY A 30 0.49 -1.92 -13.36
CA GLY A 30 0.61 -2.64 -14.62
C GLY A 30 1.68 -3.74 -14.53
N ASN A 31 2.76 -3.59 -15.29
CA ASN A 31 3.87 -4.56 -15.33
C ASN A 31 5.00 -4.28 -14.33
N MET A 32 4.90 -3.21 -13.54
CA MET A 32 5.92 -2.82 -12.57
C MET A 32 5.54 -3.25 -11.16
N ASP A 33 6.53 -3.70 -10.39
CA ASP A 33 6.38 -3.90 -8.95
C ASP A 33 6.49 -2.56 -8.24
N VAL A 34 5.50 -2.25 -7.41
CA VAL A 34 5.46 -1.03 -6.59
C VAL A 34 5.17 -1.37 -5.14
N LEU A 35 5.27 -0.39 -4.26
CA LEU A 35 5.07 -0.56 -2.82
C LEU A 35 3.92 0.32 -2.33
N GLY A 36 3.03 -0.29 -1.55
CA GLY A 36 2.23 0.39 -0.55
C GLY A 36 2.87 0.23 0.83
N PHE A 37 2.28 0.86 1.84
CA PHE A 37 2.77 0.80 3.21
C PHE A 37 1.63 0.63 4.21
N ARG A 38 1.82 -0.25 5.19
CA ARG A 38 0.99 -0.34 6.39
C ARG A 38 1.73 0.26 7.57
N ILE A 39 1.06 1.15 8.31
CA ILE A 39 1.54 1.82 9.51
C ILE A 39 0.46 1.66 10.57
N GLY A 40 0.67 0.78 11.56
CA GLY A 40 -0.36 0.41 12.53
C GLY A 40 -1.62 -0.16 11.85
N ASN A 41 -2.76 0.49 12.06
CA ASN A 41 -4.07 0.12 11.49
C ASN A 41 -4.43 0.91 10.22
N LEU A 42 -3.47 1.62 9.62
CA LEU A 42 -3.63 2.33 8.36
C LEU A 42 -2.83 1.65 7.24
N ALA A 43 -3.39 1.55 6.04
CA ALA A 43 -2.64 1.21 4.83
C ALA A 43 -2.82 2.28 3.74
N TYR A 44 -1.71 2.58 3.05
CA TYR A 44 -1.65 3.52 1.93
C TYR A 44 -1.14 2.80 0.67
N LEU A 45 -2.01 2.72 -0.34
CA LEU A 45 -1.79 2.01 -1.60
C LEU A 45 -2.11 2.95 -2.76
N THR A 46 -1.08 3.58 -3.32
CA THR A 46 -1.20 4.49 -4.47
C THR A 46 -0.67 3.81 -5.73
N ASP A 47 -1.08 4.31 -6.89
CA ASP A 47 -0.54 3.94 -8.20
C ASP A 47 -0.51 2.41 -8.38
N THR A 48 -1.68 1.78 -8.24
CA THR A 48 -1.78 0.32 -8.34
C THR A 48 -3.08 -0.10 -9.03
N ASN A 49 -3.04 -1.24 -9.73
CA ASN A 49 -4.22 -1.91 -10.27
C ASN A 49 -4.30 -3.39 -9.92
N PHE A 50 -3.45 -3.85 -9.00
CA PHE A 50 -3.51 -5.22 -8.51
C PHE A 50 -2.81 -5.37 -7.17
N ILE A 51 -3.54 -5.95 -6.22
CA ILE A 51 -3.06 -6.29 -4.88
C ILE A 51 -2.94 -7.83 -4.83
N PRO A 52 -1.71 -8.38 -4.69
CA PRO A 52 -1.52 -9.82 -4.55
C PRO A 52 -2.25 -10.39 -3.31
N PRO A 53 -2.77 -11.64 -3.36
CA PRO A 53 -3.47 -12.25 -2.23
C PRO A 53 -2.67 -12.26 -0.92
N GLU A 54 -1.36 -12.48 -0.98
CA GLU A 54 -0.48 -12.45 0.18
C GLU A 54 -0.32 -11.05 0.79
N THR A 55 -0.55 -9.99 -0.01
CA THR A 55 -0.60 -8.60 0.47
C THR A 55 -1.96 -8.30 1.09
N LEU A 56 -3.07 -8.77 0.48
CA LEU A 56 -4.42 -8.62 1.05
C LEU A 56 -4.52 -9.24 2.45
N GLU A 57 -3.91 -10.39 2.69
CA GLU A 57 -3.86 -11.02 4.03
C GLU A 57 -3.22 -10.12 5.09
N LYS A 58 -2.24 -9.29 4.71
CA LYS A 58 -1.57 -8.33 5.59
C LYS A 58 -2.36 -7.04 5.79
N MET A 59 -3.46 -6.86 5.08
CA MET A 59 -4.35 -5.69 5.14
C MET A 59 -5.62 -5.97 5.96
N LYS A 60 -5.69 -7.11 6.66
CA LYS A 60 -6.77 -7.37 7.61
C LYS A 60 -6.69 -6.43 8.82
N ASP A 61 -7.87 -6.12 9.37
CA ASP A 61 -8.08 -5.32 10.57
C ASP A 61 -7.53 -3.88 10.45
N LEU A 62 -7.66 -3.28 9.27
CA LEU A 62 -7.38 -1.86 9.08
C LEU A 62 -8.57 -1.02 9.57
N GLU A 63 -8.25 0.09 10.23
CA GLU A 63 -9.21 1.16 10.52
C GLU A 63 -9.33 2.12 9.34
N VAL A 64 -8.23 2.30 8.60
CA VAL A 64 -8.16 3.23 7.47
C VAL A 64 -7.45 2.57 6.30
N LEU A 65 -8.10 2.58 5.13
CA LEU A 65 -7.51 2.21 3.85
C LEU A 65 -7.52 3.44 2.95
N ILE A 66 -6.35 3.85 2.48
CA ILE A 66 -6.19 4.83 1.41
C ILE A 66 -5.78 4.06 0.16
N LEU A 67 -6.64 4.06 -0.86
CA LEU A 67 -6.52 3.23 -2.05
C LEU A 67 -6.57 4.07 -3.33
N ASP A 68 -5.79 3.64 -4.32
CA ASP A 68 -5.82 4.12 -5.70
C ASP A 68 -7.24 4.07 -6.29
N CYS A 69 -7.64 5.15 -6.96
CA CYS A 69 -8.88 5.25 -7.72
C CYS A 69 -8.74 6.38 -8.75
N LEU A 70 -8.26 6.06 -9.95
CA LEU A 70 -7.94 7.09 -10.94
C LEU A 70 -9.18 7.68 -11.61
N ARG A 71 -10.08 6.83 -12.12
CA ARG A 71 -11.26 7.24 -12.90
C ARG A 71 -12.26 6.08 -13.08
N PRO A 72 -13.48 6.33 -13.58
CA PRO A 72 -14.45 5.25 -13.84
C PRO A 72 -14.08 4.31 -14.99
N GLN A 73 -13.39 4.79 -16.04
CA GLN A 73 -13.04 3.96 -17.21
C GLN A 73 -11.76 3.14 -16.96
N PRO A 74 -11.67 1.90 -17.47
CA PRO A 74 -10.49 1.05 -17.32
C PRO A 74 -9.17 1.76 -17.59
N HIS A 75 -8.17 1.42 -16.77
CA HIS A 75 -6.80 1.89 -16.92
C HIS A 75 -5.84 0.72 -16.80
N SER A 76 -4.76 0.73 -17.59
CA SER A 76 -3.80 -0.39 -17.64
C SER A 76 -2.93 -0.52 -16.38
N THR A 77 -2.94 0.50 -15.52
CA THR A 77 -2.01 0.59 -14.38
C THR A 77 -2.66 1.10 -13.08
N HIS A 78 -3.89 1.60 -13.12
CA HIS A 78 -4.60 2.13 -11.94
C HIS A 78 -5.95 1.43 -11.77
N PHE A 79 -6.44 1.36 -10.54
CA PHE A 79 -7.79 0.92 -10.27
C PHE A 79 -8.81 1.93 -10.77
N THR A 80 -9.91 1.41 -11.27
CA THR A 80 -11.12 2.17 -11.54
C THR A 80 -11.95 2.37 -10.27
N LEU A 81 -12.87 3.32 -10.29
CA LEU A 81 -13.81 3.52 -9.18
C LEU A 81 -14.55 2.22 -8.78
N THR A 82 -14.93 1.39 -9.75
CA THR A 82 -15.60 0.12 -9.46
C THR A 82 -14.64 -0.87 -8.80
N GLU A 83 -13.46 -1.09 -9.38
CA GLU A 83 -12.46 -2.01 -8.81
C GLU A 83 -11.97 -1.58 -7.42
N SER A 84 -11.92 -0.27 -7.14
CA SER A 84 -11.53 0.24 -5.82
C SER A 84 -12.60 0.03 -4.74
N LEU A 85 -13.86 -0.21 -5.13
CA LEU A 85 -14.99 -0.41 -4.20
C LEU A 85 -15.35 -1.89 -4.00
N ASP A 86 -14.88 -2.77 -4.89
CA ASP A 86 -15.08 -4.23 -4.83
C ASP A 86 -14.25 -4.90 -3.72
#